data_AF-Q093V4-F1
#
_entry.id   AF-Q093V4-F1
#
_cell.length_a   1.000
_cell.length_b   1.000
_cell.length_c   1.000
_cell.angle_alpha   90.00
_cell.angle_beta   90.00
_cell.angle_gamma   90.00
#
_symmetry.space_group_name_H-M   'P 1'
#
loop_
_entity.id
_entity.type
_entity.pdbx_description
1 polymer ?
#
loop_
_entity_poly.entity_id
_entity_poly.type
_entity_poly.pdbx_seq_one_letter_code
_entity_poly.pdbx_strand_id
1 'polypeptide(L)'
;MGSESWGSITFKNTGTNDIQNPQISFNVPSGVTCGEGPSGWTRLQGGTTCQYTSSSHLTIGVDTSYTFSYFTDSSTSFTATQVQVSAVRCASTADEKEGLTATQKTLAEALTRIWENNTPSLDVTLQAASHGALPYEAAMSEAKKWGLTTALSKAALYDAFIQHGEAGVRELLQRTHASLGVSGQAAPAVGPQGLSEDAWLRGFLEQRRDTLAADPEGRYAIDRVATYEKQRRRGNWELLTAVQNDVRARDCWNVAYPDSGFTVRKLNPDGSWSTPASYLYSCR
;
A
#
# COMPACT_ATOMS: atom_id res chain seq x y z
N MET A 1 4.41 -14.10 41.04
CA MET A 1 2.97 -14.12 40.68
C MET A 1 2.92 -13.88 39.18
N GLY A 2 2.22 -14.74 38.44
CA GLY A 2 2.18 -14.68 36.98
C GLY A 2 1.43 -13.45 36.49
N SER A 3 1.91 -12.82 35.42
CA SER A 3 1.25 -11.70 34.75
C SER A 3 -0.01 -12.19 34.03
N GLU A 4 -1.06 -12.45 34.79
CA GLU A 4 -2.38 -12.72 34.21
C GLU A 4 -2.98 -11.39 33.74
N SER A 5 -3.56 -11.39 32.55
CA SER A 5 -4.24 -10.22 31.98
C SER A 5 -5.36 -9.80 32.92
N TRP A 6 -5.23 -8.62 33.50
CA TRP A 6 -6.14 -8.12 34.54
C TRP A 6 -7.38 -7.46 33.94
N GLY A 7 -7.23 -6.85 32.76
CA GLY A 7 -8.33 -6.25 32.03
C GLY A 7 -7.94 -5.87 30.60
N SER A 8 -8.94 -5.45 29.83
CA SER A 8 -8.74 -5.03 28.45
C SER A 8 -9.66 -3.88 28.06
N ILE A 9 -9.22 -3.08 27.11
CA ILE A 9 -10.07 -2.14 26.37
C ILE A 9 -10.26 -2.69 24.96
N THR A 10 -11.52 -2.83 24.54
CA THR A 10 -11.84 -3.16 23.15
C THR A 10 -12.34 -1.90 22.45
N PHE A 11 -11.62 -1.49 21.41
CA PHE A 11 -12.08 -0.48 20.48
C PHE A 11 -12.77 -1.16 19.31
N LYS A 12 -14.05 -0.85 19.07
CA LYS A 12 -14.78 -1.29 17.88
C LYS A 12 -15.09 -0.09 16.99
N ASN A 13 -14.74 -0.18 15.71
CA ASN A 13 -15.19 0.81 14.74
C ASN A 13 -16.66 0.58 14.42
N THR A 14 -17.56 1.33 15.06
CA THR A 14 -19.00 1.32 14.76
C THR A 14 -19.40 2.41 13.75
N GLY A 15 -18.43 3.12 13.17
CA GLY A 15 -18.67 4.09 12.12
C GLY A 15 -19.02 3.42 10.80
N THR A 16 -19.49 4.20 9.83
CA THR A 16 -19.79 3.70 8.47
C THR A 16 -18.55 3.49 7.61
N ASN A 17 -17.38 3.93 8.10
CA ASN A 17 -16.15 3.99 7.32
C ASN A 17 -14.97 3.46 8.13
N ASP A 18 -13.97 3.01 7.40
CA ASP A 18 -12.69 2.57 7.94
C ASP A 18 -11.94 3.72 8.63
N ILE A 19 -11.16 3.39 9.67
CA ILE A 19 -10.31 4.36 10.37
C ILE A 19 -8.87 4.12 9.97
N GLN A 20 -8.22 5.12 9.38
CA GLN A 20 -6.83 5.02 8.92
C GLN A 20 -5.89 5.67 9.92
N ASN A 21 -4.77 5.00 10.18
CA ASN A 21 -3.70 5.45 11.07
C ASN A 21 -4.22 5.88 12.45
N PRO A 22 -5.03 5.04 13.12
CA PRO A 22 -5.52 5.34 14.45
C PRO A 22 -4.38 5.38 15.48
N GLN A 23 -4.57 6.19 16.50
CA GLN A 23 -3.86 6.13 17.76
C GLN A 23 -4.87 6.02 18.88
N ILE A 24 -4.56 5.18 19.86
CA ILE A 24 -5.40 4.96 21.03
C ILE A 24 -4.55 5.31 22.25
N SER A 25 -5.10 6.13 23.13
CA SER A 25 -4.49 6.39 24.44
C SER A 25 -5.51 6.26 25.56
N PHE A 26 -5.03 5.84 26.73
CA PHE A 26 -5.84 5.77 27.94
C PHE A 26 -4.94 5.77 29.17
N ASN A 27 -5.49 6.20 30.30
CA ASN A 27 -4.80 6.19 31.57
C ASN A 27 -5.16 4.95 32.40
N VAL A 28 -4.13 4.41 33.04
CA VAL A 28 -4.19 3.33 34.02
C VAL A 28 -3.59 3.80 35.36
N PRO A 29 -4.00 3.24 36.51
CA PRO A 29 -3.37 3.54 37.79
C PRO A 29 -1.87 3.24 37.83
N SER A 30 -1.18 3.81 38.83
CA SER A 30 0.20 3.47 39.11
C SER A 30 0.32 1.98 39.48
N GLY A 31 1.38 1.31 39.01
CA GLY A 31 1.57 -0.14 39.17
C GLY A 31 0.88 -1.00 38.11
N VAL A 32 0.18 -0.40 37.14
CA VAL A 32 -0.38 -1.11 35.98
C VAL A 32 0.56 -1.00 34.78
N THR A 33 0.77 -2.12 34.11
CA THR A 33 1.58 -2.23 32.88
C THR A 33 0.69 -2.44 31.67
N CYS A 34 0.88 -1.63 30.64
CA CYS A 34 0.17 -1.77 29.37
C CYS A 34 0.70 -2.99 28.60
N GLY A 35 -0.19 -3.86 28.14
CA GLY A 35 0.15 -5.03 27.35
C GLY A 35 0.73 -4.69 25.98
N GLU A 36 1.33 -5.68 25.32
CA GLU A 36 1.68 -5.51 23.91
C GLU A 36 0.41 -5.27 23.07
N GLY A 37 0.54 -4.41 22.08
CA GLY A 37 -0.55 -4.16 21.14
C GLY A 37 -0.79 -5.37 20.22
N PRO A 38 -1.98 -5.46 19.60
CA PRO A 38 -2.20 -6.37 18.49
C PRO A 38 -1.19 -6.13 17.34
N SER A 39 -1.08 -7.09 16.42
CA SER A 39 -0.21 -6.94 15.25
C SER A 39 -0.46 -5.61 14.52
N GLY A 40 0.62 -4.92 14.16
CA GLY A 40 0.56 -3.63 13.50
C GLY A 40 0.40 -2.42 14.44
N TRP A 41 0.52 -2.60 15.76
CA TRP A 41 0.53 -1.52 16.74
C TRP A 41 1.84 -1.47 17.53
N THR A 42 2.31 -0.25 17.80
CA THR A 42 3.46 0.02 18.66
C THR A 42 2.98 0.62 19.98
N ARG A 43 3.41 0.05 21.10
CA ARG A 43 3.09 0.52 22.45
C ARG A 43 4.15 1.47 22.98
N LEU A 44 3.71 2.58 23.57
CA LEU A 44 4.50 3.44 24.44
C LEU A 44 3.73 3.65 25.77
N GLN A 45 4.39 3.42 26.90
CA GLN A 45 3.82 3.73 28.21
C GLN A 45 4.63 4.86 28.87
N GLY A 46 3.96 5.96 29.20
CA GLY A 46 4.52 7.11 29.90
C GLY A 46 3.85 7.29 31.25
N GLY A 47 4.49 6.84 32.33
CA GLY A 47 3.89 6.83 33.66
C GLY A 47 2.58 6.05 33.69
N THR A 48 1.47 6.76 33.93
CA THR A 48 0.11 6.22 33.99
C THR A 48 -0.60 6.17 32.64
N THR A 49 0.02 6.60 31.54
CA THR A 49 -0.64 6.65 30.22
C THR A 49 -0.14 5.53 29.31
N CYS A 50 -1.07 4.70 28.82
CA CYS A 50 -0.86 3.77 27.72
C CYS A 50 -1.15 4.49 26.40
N GLN A 51 -0.21 4.45 25.45
CA GLN A 51 -0.41 4.92 24.08
C GLN A 51 -0.07 3.81 23.10
N TYR A 52 -0.98 3.57 22.15
CA TYR A 52 -0.81 2.65 21.05
C TYR A 52 -0.90 3.43 19.75
N THR A 53 0.18 3.40 18.99
CA THR A 53 0.24 4.01 17.66
C THR A 53 0.20 2.90 16.64
N SER A 54 -0.80 2.92 15.78
CA SER A 54 -0.84 1.98 14.68
C SER A 54 0.28 2.27 13.68
N SER A 55 0.76 1.23 12.99
CA SER A 55 1.64 1.39 11.84
C SER A 55 0.94 2.27 10.80
N SER A 56 1.73 2.97 9.97
CA SER A 56 1.27 3.99 9.02
C SER A 56 0.26 3.54 7.95
N HIS A 57 -0.14 2.26 7.98
CA HIS A 57 -1.01 1.60 7.01
C HIS A 57 -2.05 0.69 7.66
N LEU A 58 -2.14 0.68 9.00
CA LEU A 58 -3.18 -0.09 9.67
C LEU A 58 -4.51 0.63 9.55
N THR A 59 -5.48 -0.09 9.01
CA THR A 59 -6.86 0.36 8.86
C THR A 59 -7.75 -0.45 9.79
N ILE A 60 -8.57 0.22 10.59
CA ILE A 60 -9.62 -0.45 11.36
C ILE A 60 -10.87 -0.47 10.50
N GLY A 61 -11.16 -1.62 9.93
CA GLY A 61 -12.36 -1.84 9.13
C GLY A 61 -13.65 -1.54 9.90
N VAL A 62 -14.73 -1.23 9.20
CA VAL A 62 -16.08 -1.17 9.80
C VAL A 62 -16.37 -2.48 10.56
N ASP A 63 -16.98 -2.34 11.74
CA ASP A 63 -17.28 -3.42 12.69
C ASP A 63 -16.08 -4.22 13.21
N THR A 64 -14.87 -3.82 12.87
CA THR A 64 -13.64 -4.47 13.36
C THR A 64 -13.30 -3.99 14.77
N SER A 65 -12.86 -4.93 15.60
CA SER A 65 -12.47 -4.67 16.98
C SER A 65 -10.99 -4.96 17.22
N TYR A 66 -10.32 -4.08 17.98
CA TYR A 66 -8.98 -4.30 18.50
C TYR A 66 -9.03 -4.27 20.02
N THR A 67 -8.36 -5.23 20.65
CA THR A 67 -8.35 -5.37 22.11
C THR A 67 -6.94 -5.13 22.64
N PHE A 68 -6.84 -4.24 23.62
CA PHE A 68 -5.59 -3.85 24.27
C PHE A 68 -5.66 -4.28 25.73
N SER A 69 -4.77 -5.19 26.11
CA SER A 69 -4.72 -5.74 27.47
C SER A 69 -3.84 -4.88 28.38
N TYR A 70 -4.07 -4.97 29.68
CA TYR A 70 -3.19 -4.40 30.70
C TYR A 70 -3.12 -5.30 31.93
N PHE A 71 -2.02 -5.18 32.67
CA PHE A 71 -1.58 -6.13 33.69
C PHE A 71 -1.26 -5.41 34.99
N THR A 72 -1.60 -6.00 36.13
CA THR A 72 -1.18 -5.51 37.46
C THR A 72 -1.09 -6.69 38.43
N ASP A 73 -0.30 -6.53 39.48
CA ASP A 73 -0.20 -7.44 40.62
C ASP A 73 -1.10 -7.01 41.80
N SER A 74 -1.77 -5.86 41.68
CA SER A 74 -2.74 -5.39 42.66
C SER A 74 -4.02 -6.22 42.64
N SER A 75 -4.67 -6.34 43.80
CA SER A 75 -6.01 -6.93 43.93
C SER A 75 -7.15 -5.91 43.81
N THR A 76 -6.84 -4.63 43.61
CA THR A 76 -7.83 -3.54 43.55
C THR A 76 -8.39 -3.37 42.15
N SER A 77 -9.72 -3.40 42.01
CA SER A 77 -10.35 -3.11 40.72
C SER A 77 -10.21 -1.64 40.33
N PHE A 78 -10.09 -1.39 39.03
CA PHE A 78 -10.10 -0.04 38.48
C PHE A 78 -10.70 -0.05 37.08
N THR A 79 -11.09 1.13 36.62
CA THR A 79 -11.51 1.37 35.24
C THR A 79 -10.49 2.28 34.58
N ALA A 80 -10.02 1.92 33.40
CA ALA A 80 -9.16 2.83 32.62
C ALA A 80 -9.91 4.14 32.34
N THR A 81 -9.20 5.26 32.41
CA THR A 81 -9.79 6.60 32.27
C THR A 81 -9.18 7.34 31.09
N GLN A 82 -9.77 8.47 30.70
CA GLN A 82 -9.27 9.31 29.61
C GLN A 82 -9.01 8.52 28.31
N VAL A 83 -9.92 7.61 27.97
CA VAL A 83 -9.83 6.86 26.72
C VAL A 83 -10.02 7.83 25.56
N GLN A 84 -8.97 8.00 24.78
CA GLN A 84 -8.95 8.84 23.60
C GLN A 84 -8.60 8.00 22.39
N VAL A 85 -9.29 8.29 21.30
CA VAL A 85 -9.00 7.75 19.99
C VAL A 85 -8.78 8.95 19.08
N SER A 86 -7.59 9.04 18.52
CA SER A 86 -7.31 9.99 17.45
C SER A 86 -7.05 9.21 16.17
N ALA A 87 -7.47 9.75 15.04
CA ALA A 87 -7.20 9.18 13.75
C ALA A 87 -6.71 10.28 12.83
N VAL A 88 -5.79 9.95 11.94
CA VAL A 88 -5.34 10.91 10.93
C VAL A 88 -6.48 11.21 9.96
N ARG A 89 -7.30 10.19 9.64
CA ARG A 89 -8.52 10.31 8.83
C ARG A 89 -9.53 9.23 9.24
N CYS A 90 -10.78 9.61 9.49
CA CYS A 90 -11.88 8.71 9.17
C CYS A 90 -11.87 8.61 7.65
N ALA A 91 -11.74 7.42 7.07
CA ALA A 91 -12.01 7.29 5.65
C ALA A 91 -13.38 7.93 5.42
N SER A 92 -13.50 8.85 4.48
CA SER A 92 -14.83 9.22 4.01
C SER A 92 -15.52 7.93 3.58
N THR A 93 -16.85 7.85 3.75
CA THR A 93 -17.70 6.85 3.08
C THR A 93 -17.09 6.61 1.73
N ALA A 94 -16.69 5.36 1.45
CA ALA A 94 -16.00 4.96 0.23
C ALA A 94 -16.52 5.81 -0.90
N ASP A 95 -15.79 6.91 -1.16
CA ASP A 95 -16.23 7.85 -2.15
C ASP A 95 -16.07 7.03 -3.40
N GLU A 96 -17.10 7.02 -4.23
CA GLU A 96 -17.20 6.26 -5.48
C GLU A 96 -16.15 6.68 -6.51
N LYS A 97 -14.91 6.97 -6.09
CA LYS A 97 -13.74 7.04 -6.96
C LYS A 97 -13.37 5.62 -7.30
N GLU A 98 -14.12 5.08 -8.25
CA GLU A 98 -13.83 3.85 -8.98
C GLU A 98 -12.41 3.84 -9.59
N GLY A 99 -11.70 4.98 -9.59
CA GLY A 99 -10.29 5.06 -9.98
C GLY A 99 -9.45 6.06 -9.18
N LEU A 100 -8.30 6.42 -9.75
CA LEU A 100 -7.40 7.44 -9.22
C LEU A 100 -8.03 8.83 -9.26
N THR A 101 -7.68 9.71 -8.31
CA THR A 101 -7.96 11.15 -8.46
C THR A 101 -7.26 11.71 -9.71
N ALA A 102 -7.70 12.84 -10.24
CA ALA A 102 -7.06 13.46 -11.40
C ALA A 102 -5.54 13.64 -11.22
N THR A 103 -5.12 14.14 -10.06
CA THR A 103 -3.72 14.31 -9.66
C THR A 103 -2.95 12.99 -9.62
N GLN A 104 -3.51 11.96 -8.99
CA GLN A 104 -2.89 10.63 -8.93
C GLN A 104 -2.82 9.97 -10.32
N LYS A 105 -3.84 10.15 -11.16
CA LYS A 105 -3.87 9.65 -12.54
C LYS A 105 -2.78 10.32 -13.38
N THR A 106 -2.67 11.65 -13.34
CA THR A 106 -1.61 12.40 -14.02
C THR A 106 -0.23 11.90 -13.60
N LEU A 107 -0.01 11.68 -12.30
CA LEU A 107 1.24 11.15 -11.78
C LEU A 107 1.51 9.71 -12.27
N ALA A 108 0.51 8.84 -12.25
CA ALA A 108 0.63 7.47 -12.74
C ALA A 108 0.93 7.43 -14.25
N GLU A 109 0.26 8.25 -15.06
CA GLU A 109 0.52 8.38 -16.50
C GLU A 109 1.92 8.93 -16.79
N ALA A 110 2.34 9.98 -16.07
CA ALA A 110 3.68 10.53 -16.19
C ALA A 110 4.75 9.49 -15.82
N LEU A 111 4.50 8.68 -14.79
CA LEU A 111 5.40 7.59 -14.39
C LEU A 111 5.50 6.52 -15.46
N THR A 112 4.36 6.05 -15.98
CA THR A 112 4.29 5.11 -17.11
C THR A 112 5.08 5.63 -18.31
N ARG A 113 4.93 6.91 -18.67
CA ARG A 113 5.60 7.50 -19.84
C ARG A 113 7.11 7.60 -19.71
N ILE A 114 7.64 7.72 -18.49
CA ILE A 114 9.09 7.60 -18.31
C ILE A 114 9.55 6.28 -18.90
N TRP A 115 8.84 5.18 -18.67
CA TRP A 115 9.24 3.85 -19.13
C TRP A 115 8.89 3.55 -20.58
N GLU A 116 7.87 4.20 -21.15
CA GLU A 116 7.54 4.06 -22.57
C GLU A 116 8.44 4.93 -23.45
N ASN A 117 8.74 6.16 -23.00
CA ASN A 117 9.26 7.23 -23.87
C ASN A 117 10.48 7.97 -23.29
N ASN A 118 10.99 7.58 -22.12
CA ASN A 118 12.09 8.26 -21.41
C ASN A 118 11.79 9.74 -21.07
N THR A 119 10.50 10.10 -21.05
CA THR A 119 9.99 11.43 -20.73
C THR A 119 8.65 11.31 -20.00
N PRO A 120 8.39 12.12 -18.96
CA PRO A 120 7.08 12.17 -18.32
C PRO A 120 6.08 13.07 -19.07
N SER A 121 6.47 13.68 -20.21
CA SER A 121 5.60 14.59 -20.94
C SER A 121 4.35 13.88 -21.47
N LEU A 122 3.20 14.43 -21.10
CA LEU A 122 1.91 14.04 -21.62
C LEU A 122 1.70 14.70 -23.00
N ASP A 123 2.47 14.31 -24.02
CA ASP A 123 2.06 14.63 -25.40
C ASP A 123 0.66 14.06 -25.66
N VAL A 124 -0.20 14.87 -26.26
CA VAL A 124 -1.66 14.72 -26.37
C VAL A 124 -2.11 13.41 -27.02
N THR A 125 -1.21 12.63 -27.62
CA THR A 125 -1.52 11.35 -28.26
C THR A 125 -1.08 10.17 -27.39
N LEU A 126 -1.84 9.87 -26.33
CA LEU A 126 -2.24 8.47 -26.10
C LEU A 126 -3.37 8.21 -27.11
N GLN A 127 -3.04 8.15 -28.40
CA GLN A 127 -4.01 7.77 -29.41
C GLN A 127 -4.40 6.34 -29.10
N ALA A 128 -5.70 6.18 -28.79
CA ALA A 128 -6.37 4.93 -28.52
C ALA A 128 -5.71 3.80 -29.30
N ALA A 129 -5.01 2.92 -28.59
CA ALA A 129 -4.88 1.56 -29.07
C ALA A 129 -6.32 1.08 -29.26
N SER A 130 -6.72 0.89 -30.51
CA SER A 130 -7.77 -0.06 -30.84
C SER A 130 -7.51 -1.33 -30.02
N HIS A 131 -8.56 -1.99 -29.53
CA HIS A 131 -8.61 -3.16 -28.62
C HIS A 131 -9.20 -2.79 -27.24
N GLY A 132 -10.50 -3.07 -27.05
CA GLY A 132 -11.13 -3.10 -25.72
C GLY A 132 -11.26 -1.74 -25.03
N ALA A 133 -11.77 -1.74 -23.79
CA ALA A 133 -11.81 -0.53 -22.94
C ALA A 133 -10.41 0.10 -22.84
N LEU A 134 -10.29 1.43 -22.66
CA LEU A 134 -8.95 2.02 -22.55
C LEU A 134 -8.24 1.39 -21.34
N PRO A 135 -6.91 1.17 -21.41
CA PRO A 135 -6.16 0.44 -20.37
C PRO A 135 -6.41 0.95 -18.94
N TYR A 136 -6.75 2.23 -18.79
CA TYR A 136 -7.13 2.81 -17.52
C TYR A 136 -8.45 2.25 -16.97
N GLU A 137 -9.55 2.26 -17.73
CA GLU A 137 -10.83 1.74 -17.23
C GLU A 137 -10.74 0.24 -16.96
N ALA A 138 -10.02 -0.51 -17.80
CA ALA A 138 -9.78 -1.94 -17.59
C ALA A 138 -9.03 -2.19 -16.27
N ALA A 139 -7.96 -1.43 -16.00
CA ALA A 139 -7.22 -1.54 -14.75
C ALA A 139 -8.04 -1.14 -13.53
N MET A 140 -8.85 -0.07 -13.62
CA MET A 140 -9.68 0.37 -12.49
C MET A 140 -10.81 -0.62 -12.19
N SER A 141 -11.42 -1.21 -13.23
CA SER A 141 -12.41 -2.27 -13.10
C SER A 141 -11.82 -3.51 -12.42
N GLU A 142 -10.62 -3.93 -12.84
CA GLU A 142 -9.93 -5.09 -12.26
C GLU A 142 -9.48 -4.79 -10.82
N ALA A 143 -9.01 -3.57 -10.52
CA ALA A 143 -8.70 -3.12 -9.17
C ALA A 143 -9.92 -3.21 -8.24
N LYS A 144 -11.07 -2.70 -8.69
CA LYS A 144 -12.35 -2.79 -7.95
C LYS A 144 -12.72 -4.24 -7.69
N LYS A 145 -12.66 -5.09 -8.72
CA LYS A 145 -12.97 -6.51 -8.61
C LYS A 145 -12.13 -7.20 -7.53
N TRP A 146 -10.83 -6.92 -7.44
CA TRP A 146 -9.96 -7.57 -6.45
C TRP A 146 -9.90 -6.90 -5.08
N GLY A 147 -10.57 -5.76 -4.90
CA GLY A 147 -10.59 -5.02 -3.64
C GLY A 147 -9.36 -4.13 -3.43
N LEU A 148 -8.69 -3.70 -4.50
CA LEU A 148 -7.55 -2.79 -4.41
C LEU A 148 -8.04 -1.37 -4.18
N THR A 149 -7.60 -0.77 -3.07
CA THR A 149 -8.09 0.53 -2.63
C THR A 149 -7.06 1.64 -2.86
N THR A 150 -5.78 1.34 -2.71
CA THR A 150 -4.70 2.34 -2.73
C THR A 150 -4.38 2.85 -4.14
N ALA A 151 -3.93 4.10 -4.21
CA ALA A 151 -3.52 4.70 -5.48
C ALA A 151 -2.30 3.98 -6.10
N LEU A 152 -1.38 3.50 -5.25
CA LEU A 152 -0.17 2.81 -5.69
C LEU A 152 -0.49 1.48 -6.37
N SER A 153 -1.36 0.64 -5.78
CA SER A 153 -1.77 -0.63 -6.40
C SER A 153 -2.50 -0.39 -7.72
N LYS A 154 -3.42 0.58 -7.75
CA LYS A 154 -4.14 0.98 -8.96
C LYS A 154 -3.19 1.47 -10.06
N ALA A 155 -2.18 2.29 -9.71
CA ALA A 155 -1.18 2.77 -10.65
C ALA A 155 -0.27 1.65 -11.17
N ALA A 156 0.17 0.73 -10.31
CA ALA A 156 0.96 -0.44 -10.72
C ALA A 156 0.18 -1.36 -11.66
N LEU A 157 -1.13 -1.54 -11.40
CA LEU A 157 -2.01 -2.33 -12.25
C LEU A 157 -2.25 -1.64 -13.60
N TYR A 158 -2.56 -0.35 -13.61
CA TYR A 158 -2.70 0.45 -14.84
C TYR A 158 -1.45 0.36 -15.73
N ASP A 159 -0.29 0.54 -15.12
CA ASP A 159 1.00 0.43 -15.78
C ASP A 159 1.25 -0.97 -16.36
N ALA A 160 0.83 -2.02 -15.65
CA ALA A 160 0.88 -3.39 -16.16
C ALA A 160 -0.08 -3.62 -17.34
N PHE A 161 -1.28 -3.01 -17.34
CA PHE A 161 -2.20 -3.08 -18.47
C PHE A 161 -1.63 -2.42 -19.73
N ILE A 162 -0.89 -1.32 -19.58
CA ILE A 162 -0.17 -0.69 -20.70
C ILE A 162 0.92 -1.63 -21.23
N GLN A 163 1.73 -2.22 -20.35
CA GLN A 163 2.88 -3.02 -20.78
C GLN A 163 2.53 -4.43 -21.27
N HIS A 164 1.57 -5.10 -20.62
CA HIS A 164 1.28 -6.52 -20.84
C HIS A 164 -0.08 -6.76 -21.53
N GLY A 165 -0.90 -5.72 -21.68
CA GLY A 165 -2.28 -5.85 -22.12
C GLY A 165 -3.16 -6.60 -21.11
N GLU A 166 -4.47 -6.66 -21.39
CA GLU A 166 -5.44 -7.28 -20.49
C GLU A 166 -5.19 -8.78 -20.27
N ALA A 167 -4.86 -9.53 -21.32
CA ALA A 167 -4.61 -10.96 -21.23
C ALA A 167 -3.38 -11.25 -20.35
N GLY A 168 -2.27 -10.54 -20.57
CA GLY A 168 -1.06 -10.69 -19.77
C GLY A 168 -1.28 -10.32 -18.31
N VAL A 169 -2.06 -9.26 -18.02
CA VAL A 169 -2.43 -8.91 -16.65
C VAL A 169 -3.29 -9.99 -15.99
N ARG A 170 -4.25 -10.59 -16.70
CA ARG A 170 -5.05 -11.70 -16.14
C ARG A 170 -4.19 -12.88 -15.72
N GLU A 171 -3.20 -13.25 -16.53
CA GLU A 171 -2.25 -14.31 -16.15
C GLU A 171 -1.39 -13.92 -14.95
N LEU A 172 -0.91 -12.67 -14.89
CA LEU A 172 -0.17 -12.15 -13.74
C LEU A 172 -1.00 -12.24 -12.45
N LEU A 173 -2.28 -11.87 -12.51
CA LEU A 173 -3.19 -11.94 -11.38
C LEU A 173 -3.39 -13.39 -10.91
N GLN A 174 -3.62 -14.32 -11.83
CA GLN A 174 -3.74 -15.75 -11.52
C GLN A 174 -2.48 -16.29 -10.82
N ARG A 175 -1.28 -15.99 -11.35
CA ARG A 175 -0.01 -16.39 -10.72
C ARG A 175 0.19 -15.73 -9.36
N THR A 176 -0.18 -14.45 -9.23
CA THR A 176 -0.10 -13.71 -7.97
C THR A 176 -0.95 -14.39 -6.90
N HIS A 177 -2.22 -14.65 -7.18
CA HIS A 177 -3.13 -15.31 -6.24
C HIS A 177 -2.67 -16.72 -5.90
N ALA A 178 -2.23 -17.51 -6.90
CA ALA A 178 -1.67 -18.83 -6.66
C ALA A 178 -0.45 -18.78 -5.72
N SER A 179 0.48 -17.85 -5.95
CA SER A 179 1.69 -17.68 -5.13
C SER A 179 1.40 -17.25 -3.69
N LEU A 180 0.26 -16.59 -3.46
CA LEU A 180 -0.18 -16.13 -2.15
C LEU A 180 -1.13 -17.12 -1.45
N GLY A 181 -1.28 -18.34 -1.98
CA GLY A 181 -2.13 -19.37 -1.41
C GLY A 181 -3.63 -19.09 -1.56
N VAL A 182 -4.01 -18.18 -2.46
CA VAL A 182 -5.40 -17.78 -2.74
C VAL A 182 -6.03 -18.70 -3.79
N SER A 183 -5.72 -19.99 -3.74
CA SER A 183 -6.27 -20.96 -4.67
C SER A 183 -7.76 -21.20 -4.38
N GLY A 184 -8.63 -20.76 -5.29
CA GLY A 184 -10.08 -21.01 -5.24
C GLY A 184 -10.96 -19.90 -4.65
N GLN A 185 -10.43 -18.70 -4.42
CA GLN A 185 -11.18 -17.61 -3.78
C GLN A 185 -11.99 -16.77 -4.80
N ALA A 186 -13.24 -16.43 -4.45
CA ALA A 186 -14.06 -15.46 -5.17
C ALA A 186 -13.62 -14.03 -4.83
N ALA A 187 -13.58 -13.16 -5.84
CA ALA A 187 -13.33 -11.73 -5.68
C ALA A 187 -14.24 -11.08 -4.59
N PRO A 188 -13.72 -10.13 -3.77
CA PRO A 188 -12.35 -9.61 -3.75
C PRO A 188 -11.39 -10.50 -2.93
N ALA A 189 -10.11 -10.53 -3.35
CA ALA A 189 -9.05 -11.26 -2.65
C ALA A 189 -8.34 -10.40 -1.58
N VAL A 190 -8.41 -9.07 -1.71
CA VAL A 190 -7.82 -8.10 -0.79
C VAL A 190 -8.91 -7.50 0.09
N GLY A 191 -8.64 -7.35 1.40
CA GLY A 191 -9.58 -6.72 2.33
C GLY A 191 -9.65 -7.40 3.72
N PRO A 192 -10.64 -7.04 4.56
CA PRO A 192 -10.70 -7.39 5.98
C PRO A 192 -10.67 -8.88 6.34
N GLN A 193 -11.00 -9.76 5.40
CA GLN A 193 -10.98 -11.23 5.56
C GLN A 193 -10.04 -11.92 4.55
N GLY A 194 -9.26 -11.14 3.80
CA GLY A 194 -8.42 -11.61 2.70
C GLY A 194 -6.95 -11.26 2.90
N LEU A 195 -6.21 -11.20 1.79
CA LEU A 195 -4.82 -10.74 1.76
C LEU A 195 -4.76 -9.24 2.12
N SER A 196 -3.70 -8.84 2.82
CA SER A 196 -3.38 -7.42 2.91
C SER A 196 -2.99 -6.88 1.53
N GLU A 197 -3.33 -5.63 1.26
CA GLU A 197 -2.98 -5.00 -0.03
C GLU A 197 -1.46 -4.89 -0.21
N ASP A 198 -0.70 -4.83 0.89
CA ASP A 198 0.77 -4.89 0.87
C ASP A 198 1.32 -6.25 0.42
N ALA A 199 0.80 -7.34 1.00
CA ALA A 199 1.19 -8.68 0.60
C ALA A 199 0.80 -8.95 -0.86
N TRP A 200 -0.39 -8.49 -1.26
CA TRP A 200 -0.86 -8.60 -2.63
C TRP A 200 0.02 -7.82 -3.61
N LEU A 201 0.29 -6.52 -3.33
CA LEU A 201 1.08 -5.69 -4.23
C LEU A 201 2.52 -6.21 -4.35
N ARG A 202 3.13 -6.64 -3.23
CA ARG A 202 4.45 -7.29 -3.28
C ARG A 202 4.43 -8.51 -4.19
N GLY A 203 3.47 -9.43 -4.01
CA GLY A 203 3.35 -10.63 -4.83
C GLY A 203 3.11 -10.30 -6.30
N PHE A 204 2.25 -9.33 -6.60
CA PHE A 204 1.98 -8.87 -7.96
C PHE A 204 3.24 -8.32 -8.64
N LEU A 205 3.99 -7.47 -7.96
CA LEU A 205 5.24 -6.91 -8.48
C LEU A 205 6.30 -7.99 -8.68
N GLU A 206 6.40 -8.98 -7.80
CA GLU A 206 7.33 -10.11 -7.96
C GLU A 206 6.97 -10.96 -9.19
N GLN A 207 5.68 -11.29 -9.40
CA GLN A 207 5.24 -12.02 -10.60
C GLN A 207 5.47 -11.22 -11.88
N ARG A 208 5.26 -9.91 -11.85
CA ARG A 208 5.50 -9.03 -12.99
C ARG A 208 6.99 -8.93 -13.32
N ARG A 209 7.84 -8.78 -12.30
CA ARG A 209 9.30 -8.84 -12.42
C ARG A 209 9.74 -10.16 -13.06
N ASP A 210 9.23 -11.30 -12.58
CA ASP A 210 9.65 -12.61 -13.08
C ASP A 210 9.21 -12.84 -14.52
N THR A 211 8.03 -12.34 -14.89
CA THR A 211 7.54 -12.36 -16.27
C THR A 211 8.45 -11.56 -17.20
N LEU A 212 8.85 -10.35 -16.80
CA LEU A 212 9.79 -9.52 -17.57
C LEU A 212 11.20 -10.12 -17.60
N ALA A 213 11.66 -10.74 -16.51
CA ALA A 213 12.97 -11.37 -16.46
C ALA A 213 13.11 -12.59 -17.39
N ALA A 214 12.01 -13.30 -17.61
CA ALA A 214 11.95 -14.42 -18.56
C ALA A 214 11.93 -13.97 -20.03
N ASP A 215 11.57 -12.71 -20.30
CA ASP A 215 11.53 -12.13 -21.64
C ASP A 215 12.86 -11.42 -21.99
N PRO A 216 13.57 -11.84 -23.05
CA PRO A 216 14.83 -11.22 -23.47
C PRO A 216 14.76 -9.71 -23.71
N GLU A 217 13.62 -9.20 -24.17
CA GLU A 217 13.40 -7.76 -24.39
C GLU A 217 12.86 -7.10 -23.11
N GLY A 218 11.86 -7.72 -22.47
CA GLY A 218 11.22 -7.24 -21.24
C GLY A 218 12.16 -7.06 -20.05
N ARG A 219 13.29 -7.79 -19.98
CA ARG A 219 14.23 -7.70 -18.85
C ARG A 219 14.84 -6.32 -18.63
N TYR A 220 14.88 -5.46 -19.66
CA TYR A 220 15.35 -4.07 -19.53
C TYR A 220 14.30 -3.15 -18.90
N ALA A 221 13.04 -3.58 -18.82
CA ALA A 221 11.95 -2.81 -18.22
C ALA A 221 11.70 -3.15 -16.74
N ILE A 222 12.52 -3.99 -16.09
CA ILE A 222 12.25 -4.43 -14.70
C ILE A 222 12.37 -3.26 -13.70
N ASP A 223 13.22 -2.26 -13.97
CA ASP A 223 13.35 -1.05 -13.13
C ASP A 223 12.01 -0.28 -12.99
N ARG A 224 11.10 -0.42 -13.96
CA ARG A 224 9.72 0.06 -13.87
C ARG A 224 8.97 -0.55 -12.71
N VAL A 225 9.02 -1.87 -12.60
CA VAL A 225 8.40 -2.63 -11.50
C VAL A 225 9.07 -2.26 -10.17
N ALA A 226 10.39 -2.09 -10.18
CA ALA A 226 11.17 -1.67 -9.03
C ALA A 226 10.74 -0.29 -8.49
N THR A 227 10.22 0.59 -9.35
CA THR A 227 9.73 1.91 -8.93
C THR A 227 8.48 1.84 -8.08
N TYR A 228 7.56 0.94 -8.41
CA TYR A 228 6.39 0.65 -7.58
C TYR A 228 6.80 -0.04 -6.28
N GLU A 229 7.74 -0.99 -6.32
CA GLU A 229 8.26 -1.65 -5.13
C GLU A 229 8.95 -0.66 -4.17
N LYS A 230 9.70 0.30 -4.69
CA LYS A 230 10.25 1.41 -3.90
C LYS A 230 9.14 2.23 -3.24
N GLN A 231 8.11 2.62 -3.98
CA GLN A 231 7.00 3.38 -3.39
C GLN A 231 6.26 2.58 -2.31
N ARG A 232 6.12 1.26 -2.50
CA ARG A 232 5.55 0.34 -1.52
C ARG A 232 6.37 0.36 -0.22
N ARG A 233 7.68 0.17 -0.32
CA ARG A 233 8.61 0.19 0.83
C ARG A 233 8.65 1.54 1.55
N ARG A 234 8.48 2.64 0.81
CA ARG A 234 8.38 4.00 1.36
C ARG A 234 7.02 4.33 1.98
N GLY A 235 6.03 3.46 1.82
CA GLY A 235 4.67 3.72 2.29
C GLY A 235 3.94 4.82 1.51
N ASN A 236 4.35 5.12 0.26
CA ASN A 236 3.71 6.13 -0.59
C ASN A 236 2.44 5.58 -1.28
N TRP A 237 1.55 4.95 -0.51
CA TRP A 237 0.37 4.21 -1.01
C TRP A 237 -0.64 5.07 -1.75
N GLU A 238 -0.78 6.33 -1.34
CA GLU A 238 -1.72 7.27 -1.94
C GLU A 238 -1.08 8.18 -2.99
N LEU A 239 0.21 7.97 -3.31
CA LEU A 239 0.98 8.77 -4.27
C LEU A 239 0.90 10.29 -3.99
N LEU A 240 0.83 10.65 -2.70
CA LEU A 240 0.71 12.05 -2.25
C LEU A 240 2.07 12.73 -2.07
N THR A 241 3.16 12.00 -2.28
CA THR A 241 4.52 12.53 -2.22
C THR A 241 5.23 12.29 -3.54
N ALA A 242 6.26 13.10 -3.80
CA ALA A 242 7.02 13.03 -5.03
C ALA A 242 7.61 11.63 -5.25
N VAL A 243 7.50 11.16 -6.50
CA VAL A 243 8.03 9.89 -6.99
C VAL A 243 9.26 10.18 -7.82
N GLN A 244 10.33 9.42 -7.58
CA GLN A 244 11.54 9.43 -8.41
C GLN A 244 11.81 7.99 -8.85
N ASN A 245 12.15 7.79 -10.13
CA ASN A 245 12.51 6.49 -10.69
C ASN A 245 14.02 6.18 -10.54
N ASP A 246 14.66 6.73 -9.52
CA ASP A 246 16.03 6.43 -9.09
C ASP A 246 16.09 5.08 -8.36
N VAL A 247 15.70 4.03 -9.05
CA VAL A 247 15.77 2.67 -8.53
C VAL A 247 16.22 1.73 -9.63
N ARG A 248 17.02 0.73 -9.24
CA ARG A 248 17.29 -0.42 -10.08
C ARG A 248 16.66 -1.66 -9.44
N ALA A 249 16.18 -2.57 -10.27
CA ALA A 249 15.61 -3.84 -9.85
C ALA A 249 16.58 -4.65 -8.98
N ARG A 250 17.89 -4.58 -9.29
CA ARG A 250 18.94 -5.22 -8.48
C ARG A 250 18.97 -4.73 -7.03
N ASP A 251 18.60 -3.48 -6.77
CA ASP A 251 18.59 -2.89 -5.44
C ASP A 251 17.36 -3.34 -4.63
N CYS A 252 16.30 -3.78 -5.32
CA CYS A 252 15.09 -4.30 -4.69
C CYS A 252 15.19 -5.78 -4.33
N TRP A 253 15.76 -6.60 -5.23
CA TRP A 253 15.66 -8.06 -5.14
C TRP A 253 17.00 -8.79 -5.07
N ASN A 254 18.14 -8.08 -5.02
CA ASN A 254 19.49 -8.66 -4.92
C ASN A 254 19.78 -9.72 -6.00
N VAL A 255 19.23 -9.50 -7.20
CA VAL A 255 19.43 -10.32 -8.41
C VAL A 255 20.08 -9.45 -9.48
N ALA A 256 20.94 -10.05 -10.31
CA ALA A 256 21.61 -9.37 -11.39
C ALA A 256 20.64 -9.07 -12.56
N TYR A 257 19.97 -7.92 -12.50
CA TYR A 257 19.18 -7.38 -13.60
C TYR A 257 19.96 -6.33 -14.39
N PRO A 258 19.79 -6.25 -15.73
CA PRO A 258 20.38 -5.18 -16.52
C PRO A 258 19.82 -3.81 -16.08
N ASP A 259 20.61 -2.76 -16.31
CA ASP A 259 20.13 -1.39 -16.15
C ASP A 259 19.19 -1.06 -17.31
N SER A 260 18.05 -0.45 -17.01
CA SER A 260 17.09 0.00 -18.01
C SER A 260 17.61 1.17 -18.87
N GLY A 261 18.58 1.94 -18.38
CA GLY A 261 19.16 3.08 -19.09
C GLY A 261 18.26 4.31 -19.15
N PHE A 262 17.11 4.30 -18.45
CA PHE A 262 16.18 5.43 -18.44
C PHE A 262 16.70 6.59 -17.59
N THR A 263 16.39 7.80 -18.03
CA THR A 263 16.72 9.02 -17.32
C THR A 263 15.93 9.10 -16.03
N VAL A 264 16.61 9.39 -14.92
CA VAL A 264 15.94 9.66 -13.65
C VAL A 264 15.16 10.98 -13.74
N ARG A 265 13.89 10.93 -13.39
CA ARG A 265 12.96 12.05 -13.28
C ARG A 265 12.35 12.06 -11.89
N LYS A 266 12.12 13.26 -11.37
CA LYS A 266 11.31 13.48 -10.17
C LYS A 266 9.95 14.03 -10.60
N LEU A 267 8.89 13.32 -10.22
CA LEU A 267 7.50 13.68 -10.46
C LEU A 267 6.88 14.14 -9.15
N ASN A 268 6.30 15.34 -9.14
CA ASN A 268 5.55 15.84 -8.01
C ASN A 268 4.06 15.48 -8.17
N PRO A 269 3.30 15.38 -7.06
CA PRO A 269 1.87 15.09 -7.15
C PRO A 269 1.11 16.07 -8.03
N ASP A 270 1.47 17.35 -8.03
CA ASP A 270 0.86 18.40 -8.87
C ASP A 270 1.08 18.23 -10.39
N GLY A 271 1.76 17.16 -10.82
CA GLY A 271 2.06 16.87 -12.23
C GLY A 271 3.31 17.57 -12.76
N SER A 272 3.93 18.46 -11.97
CA SER A 272 5.21 19.04 -12.33
C SER A 272 6.33 17.99 -12.22
N TRP A 273 7.34 18.12 -13.05
CA TRP A 273 8.47 17.21 -13.06
C TRP A 273 9.79 17.92 -13.33
N SER A 274 10.89 17.26 -12.95
CA SER A 274 12.24 17.76 -13.16
C SER A 274 13.21 16.61 -13.42
N THR A 275 14.39 16.96 -13.96
CA THR A 275 15.53 16.05 -14.04
C THR A 275 16.48 16.39 -12.90
N PRO A 276 16.64 15.53 -11.88
CA PRO A 276 17.55 15.82 -10.77
C PRO A 276 18.99 15.97 -11.27
N ALA A 277 19.71 16.97 -10.77
CA ALA A 277 21.12 17.16 -11.08
C ALA A 277 22.02 16.05 -10.47
N SER A 278 21.52 15.39 -9.41
CA SER A 278 22.14 14.21 -8.81
C SER A 278 21.08 13.29 -8.22
N TYR A 279 21.38 12.00 -8.15
CA TYR A 279 20.51 10.97 -7.57
C TYR A 279 21.36 9.76 -7.13
N LEU A 280 20.80 8.96 -6.23
CA LEU A 280 21.36 7.68 -5.82
C LEU A 280 20.31 6.60 -6.03
N TYR A 281 20.68 5.55 -6.76
CA TYR A 281 19.80 4.41 -6.93
C TYR A 281 19.57 3.72 -5.58
N SER A 282 18.30 3.54 -5.23
CA SER A 282 17.89 2.90 -3.98
C SER A 282 16.48 2.34 -4.12
N CYS A 283 16.26 1.14 -3.58
CA CYS A 283 14.93 0.58 -3.38
C CYS A 283 14.38 0.83 -1.96
N ARG A 284 15.07 1.63 -1.16
CA ARG A 284 14.56 2.14 0.13
C ARG A 284 13.85 3.46 -0.07
#